data_AF-A0A2X0JEE6-F1
#
_entry.id   AF-A0A2X0JEE6-F1
#
_cell.length_a   1.000
_cell.length_b   1.000
_cell.length_c   1.000
_cell.angle_alpha   90.00
_cell.angle_beta   90.00
_cell.angle_gamma   90.00
#
_symmetry.space_group_name_H-M   'P 1'
#
loop_
_entity.id
_entity.type
_entity.pdbx_description
1 polymer ?
#
loop_
_entity_poly.entity_id
_entity_poly.type
_entity_poly.pdbx_seq_one_letter_code
_entity_poly.pdbx_strand_id
1 'polypeptide(L)'
;MGIIVLVEPQAGHTPDLDGKSWVVGGLRAVHAAASDPEAPGDPAGRTLCGQDTAAMEKHSYHPTAPGEHWYPANLTPWLCHDCDAALRR
;
A
#
# COMPACT_ATOMS: atom_id res chain seq x y z
N MET A 1 -8.23 13.69 2.64
CA MET A 1 -8.41 12.24 2.86
C MET A 1 -7.03 11.63 2.81
N GLY A 2 -6.56 11.00 3.89
CA GLY A 2 -5.23 10.37 3.89
C GLY A 2 -5.26 9.10 3.05
N ILE A 3 -4.18 8.83 2.32
CA ILE A 3 -4.01 7.57 1.58
C ILE A 3 -2.91 6.79 2.26
N ILE A 4 -3.22 5.53 2.58
CA ILE A 4 -2.28 4.57 3.14
C ILE A 4 -1.87 3.62 2.02
N VAL A 5 -0.56 3.48 1.84
CA VAL A 5 0.01 2.53 0.89
C VAL A 5 0.09 1.16 1.53
N LEU A 6 -0.46 0.18 0.84
CA LEU A 6 -0.43 -1.22 1.22
C LEU A 6 0.32 -2.00 0.17
N VAL A 7 1.09 -2.97 0.62
CA VAL A 7 1.75 -3.93 -0.25
C VAL A 7 1.19 -5.31 -0.01
N GLU A 8 0.91 -6.01 -1.10
CA GLU A 8 0.54 -7.41 -1.06
C GLU A 8 1.83 -8.24 -1.18
N PRO A 9 2.27 -8.93 -0.11
CA PRO A 9 3.41 -9.83 -0.20
C PRO A 9 3.07 -11.02 -1.11
N GLN A 10 4.07 -11.52 -1.85
CA GLN A 10 3.87 -12.71 -2.67
C GLN A 10 3.70 -13.95 -1.77
N ALA A 11 2.57 -14.66 -1.92
CA ALA A 11 2.26 -15.86 -1.15
C ALA A 11 3.39 -16.90 -1.30
N GLY A 12 3.99 -17.30 -0.17
CA GLY A 12 5.12 -18.24 -0.11
C GLY A 12 6.39 -17.69 0.54
N HIS A 13 6.44 -16.39 0.85
CA HIS A 13 7.53 -15.76 1.60
C HIS A 13 6.98 -15.14 2.87
N THR A 14 7.43 -15.61 4.03
CA THR A 14 7.25 -14.90 5.30
C THR A 14 8.26 -13.75 5.35
N PRO A 15 7.84 -12.48 5.35
CA PRO A 15 8.77 -11.38 5.54
C PRO A 15 9.40 -11.49 6.93
N ASP A 16 10.73 -11.47 6.96
CA ASP A 16 11.49 -11.37 8.20
C ASP A 16 11.30 -9.96 8.78
N LEU A 17 10.63 -9.88 9.94
CA LEU A 17 10.27 -8.62 10.60
C LEU A 17 11.46 -7.94 11.31
N ASP A 18 12.65 -8.57 11.33
CA ASP A 18 13.87 -8.06 11.98
C ASP A 18 14.81 -7.35 10.97
N GLY A 19 14.87 -7.86 9.75
CA GLY A 19 15.69 -7.31 8.67
C GLY A 19 14.98 -6.18 7.93
N LYS A 20 15.57 -4.99 7.95
CA LYS A 20 15.25 -3.81 7.11
C LYS A 20 15.42 -4.13 5.60
N SER A 21 14.65 -5.06 5.07
CA SER A 21 14.69 -5.47 3.67
C SER A 21 13.28 -5.80 3.21
N TRP A 22 12.53 -4.74 2.97
CA TRP A 22 11.22 -4.75 2.31
C TRP A 22 11.23 -5.40 0.90
N VAL A 23 12.40 -5.85 0.40
CA VAL A 23 12.60 -6.24 -1.01
C VAL A 23 13.36 -7.56 -1.19
N VAL A 24 13.27 -8.52 -0.26
CA VAL A 24 13.87 -9.86 -0.48
C VAL A 24 12.83 -11.00 -0.54
N GLY A 25 11.54 -10.69 -0.39
CA GLY A 25 10.47 -11.70 -0.39
C GLY A 25 9.62 -11.82 -1.67
N GLY A 26 9.66 -10.83 -2.56
CA GLY A 26 8.76 -10.73 -3.72
C GLY A 26 7.47 -9.98 -3.37
N LEU A 27 7.32 -8.80 -3.95
CA LEU A 27 6.11 -8.00 -3.89
C LEU A 27 5.15 -8.46 -5.00
N ARG A 28 3.88 -8.71 -4.67
CA ARG A 28 2.87 -9.05 -5.67
C ARG A 28 2.26 -7.81 -6.28
N ALA A 29 1.75 -6.90 -5.44
CA ALA A 29 1.11 -5.68 -5.89
C ALA A 29 1.13 -4.59 -4.80
N VAL A 30 0.96 -3.34 -5.22
CA VAL A 30 0.78 -2.17 -4.35
C VAL A 30 -0.62 -1.64 -4.49
N HIS A 31 -1.30 -1.53 -3.36
CA HIS A 31 -2.67 -1.06 -3.28
C HIS A 31 -2.74 0.24 -2.47
N ALA A 32 -3.72 1.05 -2.79
CA ALA A 32 -4.09 2.19 -1.98
C ALA A 32 -5.27 1.81 -1.09
N ALA A 33 -5.22 2.17 0.18
CA ALA A 33 -6.40 2.24 1.03
C ALA A 33 -6.61 3.69 1.49
N ALA A 34 -7.87 4.03 1.74
CA ALA A 34 -8.16 5.26 2.48
C ALA A 34 -7.70 5.10 3.93
N SER A 35 -7.28 6.19 4.56
CA SER A 35 -7.11 6.22 6.02
C SER A 35 -8.43 5.94 6.71
N ASP A 36 -8.38 5.14 7.77
CA ASP A 36 -9.52 4.88 8.62
C ASP A 36 -9.97 6.17 9.32
N PRO A 37 -11.28 6.50 9.33
CA PRO A 37 -11.78 7.73 9.95
C PRO A 37 -11.68 7.71 11.48
N GLU A 38 -11.65 6.53 12.10
CA GLU A 38 -11.47 6.33 13.54
C GLU A 38 -9.98 6.30 13.91
N ALA A 39 -9.13 5.84 12.99
CA ALA A 39 -7.68 5.78 13.14
C ALA A 39 -6.95 6.32 11.88
N PRO A 40 -6.64 7.63 11.78
CA PRO A 40 -6.05 8.22 10.57
C PRO A 40 -4.65 7.68 10.19
N GLY A 41 -4.01 6.96 11.12
CA GLY A 41 -2.75 6.27 10.89
C GLY A 41 -2.88 4.84 10.34
N ASP A 42 -4.10 4.30 10.28
CA ASP A 42 -4.40 2.93 9.86
C ASP A 42 -5.15 2.92 8.52
N PRO A 43 -4.91 1.93 7.65
CA PRO A 43 -5.73 1.75 6.46
C PRO A 43 -7.15 1.31 6.85
N ALA A 44 -8.14 1.71 6.05
CA ALA A 44 -9.46 1.13 6.12
C ALA A 44 -9.40 -0.40 5.92
N GLY A 45 -10.41 -1.13 6.38
CA GLY A 45 -10.47 -2.60 6.21
C GLY A 45 -10.48 -3.09 4.75
N ARG A 46 -10.64 -2.17 3.78
CA ARG A 46 -10.56 -2.46 2.35
C ARG A 46 -9.74 -1.42 1.61
N THR A 47 -8.97 -1.89 0.64
CA THR A 47 -8.32 -1.06 -0.38
C THR A 47 -9.34 -0.40 -1.30
N LEU A 48 -8.91 0.60 -2.08
CA LEU A 48 -9.74 1.28 -3.07
C LEU A 48 -10.25 0.35 -4.18
N CYS A 49 -9.50 -0.71 -4.50
CA CYS A 49 -9.94 -1.74 -5.44
C CYS A 49 -10.82 -2.82 -4.78
N GLY A 50 -11.17 -2.68 -3.50
CA GLY A 50 -12.09 -3.57 -2.77
C GLY A 50 -11.44 -4.81 -2.15
N GLN A 51 -10.11 -4.93 -2.22
CA GLN A 51 -9.36 -6.04 -1.64
C GLN A 51 -9.13 -5.84 -0.13
N ASP A 52 -9.08 -6.95 0.60
CA ASP A 52 -8.96 -6.94 2.05
C ASP A 52 -7.56 -6.53 2.50
N THR A 53 -7.48 -5.62 3.47
CA THR A 53 -6.20 -5.08 3.96
C THR A 53 -5.57 -5.96 5.03
N ALA A 54 -6.28 -6.93 5.59
CA ALA A 54 -5.76 -7.79 6.67
C ALA A 54 -4.63 -8.72 6.22
N ALA A 55 -4.59 -9.07 4.92
CA ALA A 55 -3.52 -9.87 4.33
C ALA A 55 -2.39 -9.02 3.69
N MET A 56 -2.48 -7.69 3.81
CA MET A 56 -1.53 -6.75 3.22
C MET A 56 -0.67 -6.09 4.30
N GLU A 57 0.51 -5.63 3.92
CA GLU A 57 1.40 -4.90 4.81
C GLU A 57 1.35 -3.40 4.55
N LYS A 58 1.31 -2.60 5.62
CA LYS A 58 1.34 -1.14 5.52
C LYS A 58 2.74 -0.67 5.20
N HIS A 59 2.91 0.01 4.07
CA HIS A 59 4.16 0.67 3.75
C HIS A 59 4.30 1.95 4.59
N SER A 60 5.50 2.20 5.13
CA SER A 60 5.82 3.46 5.83
C SER A 60 5.97 4.66 4.89
N TYR A 61 5.48 4.54 3.65
CA TYR A 61 5.49 5.64 2.71
C TYR A 61 4.17 6.37 2.85
N HIS A 62 4.27 7.68 3.02
CA HIS A 62 3.13 8.57 3.11
C HIS A 62 3.48 9.76 2.24
N PRO A 63 2.59 10.17 1.31
CA PRO A 63 2.83 11.37 0.51
C PRO A 63 2.94 12.57 1.45
N THR A 64 4.08 13.25 1.43
CA THR A 64 4.35 14.41 2.30
C THR A 64 3.84 15.72 1.72
N ALA A 65 3.63 15.77 0.40
CA ALA A 65 3.18 16.96 -0.31
C ALA A 65 1.89 16.72 -1.11
N PRO A 66 0.97 17.71 -1.15
CA PRO A 66 -0.18 17.65 -2.04
C PRO A 66 0.28 17.66 -3.50
N GLY A 67 -0.10 16.62 -4.26
CA GLY A 67 0.31 16.43 -5.67
C GLY A 67 1.45 15.41 -5.85
N GLU A 68 2.04 14.93 -4.76
CA GLU A 68 2.98 13.82 -4.83
C GLU A 68 2.25 12.50 -5.09
N HIS A 69 2.94 11.55 -5.72
CA HIS A 69 2.38 10.23 -5.95
C HIS A 69 2.09 9.56 -4.61
N TRP A 70 0.89 8.98 -4.51
CA TRP A 70 0.49 8.20 -3.35
C TRP A 70 1.36 6.96 -3.14
N TYR A 71 2.10 6.53 -4.17
CA TYR A 71 3.05 5.43 -4.13
C TYR A 71 4.49 5.93 -4.32
N PRO A 72 5.49 5.24 -3.76
CA PRO A 72 6.88 5.55 -4.03
C PRO A 72 7.32 5.01 -5.41
N ALA A 73 8.14 5.77 -6.13
CA ALA A 73 8.48 5.50 -7.54
C ALA A 73 9.15 4.13 -7.78
N ASN A 74 9.81 3.56 -6.77
CA ASN A 74 10.39 2.21 -6.79
C ASN A 74 9.32 1.10 -6.92
N LEU A 75 8.05 1.39 -6.60
CA LEU A 75 6.97 0.41 -6.65
C LEU A 75 6.07 0.52 -7.88
N THR A 76 6.40 1.42 -8.81
CA THR A 76 5.68 1.62 -10.08
C THR A 76 5.34 0.31 -10.82
N PRO A 77 6.24 -0.68 -10.98
CA PRO A 77 5.91 -1.89 -11.75
C PRO A 77 4.96 -2.85 -11.03
N TRP A 78 4.75 -2.70 -9.72
CA TRP A 78 3.81 -3.49 -8.93
C TRP A 78 2.52 -2.73 -8.62
N LEU A 79 2.33 -1.54 -9.17
CA LEU A 79 1.19 -0.69 -8.88
C LEU A 79 -0.13 -1.34 -9.32
N CYS A 80 -1.10 -1.40 -8.42
CA CYS A 80 -2.47 -1.74 -8.78
C CYS A 80 -3.09 -0.60 -9.60
N HIS A 81 -3.31 -0.84 -10.89
CA HIS A 81 -3.91 0.14 -11.80
C HIS A 81 -5.33 0.56 -11.37
N ASP A 82 -6.07 -0.32 -10.70
CA ASP A 82 -7.43 -0.03 -10.22
C ASP A 82 -7.42 0.99 -9.07
N CYS A 83 -6.48 0.84 -8.13
CA CYS A 83 -6.21 1.81 -7.08
C CYS A 83 -5.70 3.14 -7.64
N ASP A 84 -4.79 3.10 -8.62
CA ASP A 84 -4.28 4.30 -9.28
C ASP A 84 -5.40 5.06 -10.01
N ALA A 85 -6.27 4.34 -10.73
CA ALA A 85 -7.44 4.91 -11.39
C ALA A 85 -8.45 5.51 -10.40
N ALA A 86 -8.64 4.88 -9.22
CA ALA A 86 -9.49 5.42 -8.18
C ALA A 86 -8.95 6.74 -7.60
N LEU A 87 -7.63 6.91 -7.53
CA LEU A 87 -6.98 8.11 -6.99
C LEU A 87 -6.77 9.24 -8.00
N ARG A 88 -6.80 8.94 -9.29
CA ARG A 88 -6.77 9.96 -10.36
C ARG A 88 -8.13 10.60 -10.64
N ARG A 89 -9.20 10.14 -10.00
CA ARG A 89 -10.58 10.63 -10.20
C ARG A 89 -10.94 11.81 -9.32
#